data_AF-A0A354J2Z2-F1
#
_entry.id   AF-A0A354J2Z2-F1
#
_cell.length_a   1.000
_cell.length_b   1.000
_cell.length_c   1.000
_cell.angle_alpha   90.00
_cell.angle_beta   90.00
_cell.angle_gamma   90.00
#
_symmetry.space_group_name_H-M   'P 1'
#
loop_
_entity.id
_entity.type
_entity.pdbx_description
1 polymer ?
#
loop_
_entity_poly.entity_id
_entity_poly.type
_entity_poly.pdbx_seq_one_letter_code
_entity_poly.pdbx_strand_id
1 'polypeptide(L)'
;APDDNPFMAGAFHGVSEGDAVINVGVSGPGVVKKALESVRGEDFETLCETIKKTAFKITRVGQLVAQEASKMMKVPFGIVDLSLAPTPAIGDSVAEILEEIGLEYAGAPGTTAALALLNDQVKKGGVMASSYVGGLSGAFIPVSEDQGMIQAVEAGALTIEKLEAMTCVCSVGLDMIAIPGDTKATTISGIIADEMAIGMVNQKTTAVRIIPVIGKSVGERVEFGGLLGHAPIMPMNRFSCDA
;
A
#
# COMPACT_ATOMS: atom_id res chain seq x y z
N ALA A 1 -5.73 16.38 -8.47
CA ALA A 1 -4.49 15.59 -8.44
C ALA A 1 -3.40 16.46 -7.84
N PRO A 2 -2.36 15.88 -7.20
CA PRO A 2 -1.17 16.64 -6.79
C PRO A 2 -0.48 17.30 -8.00
N ASP A 3 0.52 18.16 -7.77
CA ASP A 3 1.25 18.85 -8.85
C ASP A 3 2.20 17.91 -9.62
N ASP A 4 2.67 16.85 -8.97
CA ASP A 4 3.45 15.73 -9.52
C ASP A 4 3.05 14.42 -8.81
N ASN A 5 3.30 13.27 -9.44
CA ASN A 5 3.19 11.98 -8.77
C ASN A 5 4.25 10.99 -9.27
N PRO A 6 5.28 10.68 -8.47
CA PRO A 6 6.29 9.70 -8.84
C PRO A 6 5.82 8.23 -8.67
N PHE A 7 4.62 8.01 -8.12
CA PHE A 7 4.11 6.68 -7.79
C PHE A 7 3.59 5.91 -9.01
N MET A 8 4.13 4.71 -9.25
CA MET A 8 3.99 3.93 -10.48
C MET A 8 2.56 3.74 -11.00
N ALA A 9 1.58 3.38 -10.15
CA ALA A 9 0.23 3.06 -10.66
C ALA A 9 -0.57 4.29 -11.12
N GLY A 10 -0.13 5.49 -10.74
CA GLY A 10 -0.74 6.76 -11.15
C GLY A 10 0.30 7.81 -11.50
N ALA A 11 1.47 7.38 -12.01
CA ALA A 11 2.61 8.25 -12.15
C ALA A 11 2.38 9.30 -13.24
N PHE A 12 2.73 10.55 -12.93
CA PHE A 12 2.86 11.59 -13.95
C PHE A 12 3.94 12.58 -13.54
N HIS A 13 4.67 13.07 -14.53
CA HIS A 13 5.71 14.08 -14.35
C HIS A 13 5.08 15.45 -14.25
N GLY A 14 5.19 16.08 -13.08
CA GLY A 14 4.58 17.37 -12.79
C GLY A 14 5.31 18.54 -13.42
N VAL A 15 4.62 19.68 -13.50
CA VAL A 15 5.22 20.94 -14.01
C VAL A 15 6.20 21.58 -13.04
N SER A 16 6.17 21.17 -11.77
CA SER A 16 7.11 21.56 -10.71
C SER A 16 8.47 20.87 -10.83
N GLU A 17 8.54 19.76 -11.57
CA GLU A 17 9.74 18.94 -11.70
C GLU A 17 10.69 19.47 -12.78
N GLY A 18 11.98 19.13 -12.67
CA GLY A 18 12.95 19.44 -13.72
C GLY A 18 12.66 18.69 -15.03
N ASP A 19 13.35 19.07 -16.12
CA ASP A 19 13.15 18.45 -17.46
C ASP A 19 13.24 16.91 -17.44
N ALA A 20 14.03 16.36 -16.54
CA ALA A 20 14.08 14.93 -16.22
C ALA A 20 14.51 14.73 -14.77
N VAL A 21 13.92 13.74 -14.10
CA VAL A 21 14.29 13.35 -12.73
C VAL A 21 14.21 11.83 -12.59
N ILE A 22 15.05 11.24 -11.74
CA ILE A 22 14.98 9.82 -11.37
C ILE A 22 14.46 9.70 -9.96
N ASN A 23 13.29 9.09 -9.81
CA ASN A 23 12.71 8.69 -8.54
C ASN A 23 12.88 7.17 -8.38
N VAL A 24 13.07 6.71 -7.15
CA VAL A 24 13.24 5.28 -6.85
C VAL A 24 12.29 4.86 -5.74
N GLY A 25 11.48 3.84 -5.98
CA GLY A 25 10.75 3.13 -4.93
C GLY A 25 11.56 1.94 -4.43
N VAL A 26 11.49 1.66 -3.13
CA VAL A 26 12.20 0.54 -2.51
C VAL A 26 11.19 -0.44 -1.92
N SER A 27 11.21 -1.69 -2.38
CA SER A 27 10.46 -2.75 -1.69
C SER A 27 11.14 -3.10 -0.35
N GLY A 28 10.31 -3.41 0.64
CA GLY A 28 10.71 -3.64 2.01
C GLY A 28 9.87 -4.60 2.85
N PRO A 29 8.66 -5.08 2.44
CA PRO A 29 7.86 -5.91 3.33
C PRO A 29 8.59 -7.15 3.85
N GLY A 30 9.21 -7.95 2.98
CA GLY A 30 9.92 -9.15 3.42
C GLY A 30 11.09 -8.88 4.39
N VAL A 31 11.77 -7.74 4.24
CA VAL A 31 12.86 -7.33 5.15
C VAL A 31 12.31 -6.92 6.52
N VAL A 32 11.19 -6.19 6.55
CA VAL A 32 10.52 -5.78 7.80
C VAL A 32 9.93 -6.99 8.51
N LYS A 33 9.22 -7.87 7.80
CA LYS A 33 8.71 -9.14 8.34
C LYS A 33 9.85 -9.94 8.98
N LYS A 34 10.96 -10.11 8.26
CA LYS A 34 12.10 -10.87 8.77
C LYS A 34 12.72 -10.27 10.04
N ALA A 35 12.73 -8.94 10.15
CA ALA A 35 13.18 -8.28 11.38
C ALA A 35 12.20 -8.51 12.55
N LEU A 36 10.90 -8.48 12.29
CA LEU A 36 9.87 -8.69 13.31
C LEU A 36 9.83 -10.12 13.84
N GLU A 37 10.15 -11.13 13.04
CA GLU A 37 10.28 -12.52 13.51
C GLU A 37 11.24 -12.67 14.70
N SER A 38 12.25 -11.80 14.80
CA SER A 38 13.25 -11.83 15.89
C SER A 38 12.80 -11.17 17.20
N VAL A 39 11.68 -10.45 17.17
CA VAL A 39 11.12 -9.70 18.32
C VAL A 39 9.65 -10.05 18.56
N ARG A 40 9.22 -11.24 18.11
CA ARG A 40 7.84 -11.70 18.26
C ARG A 40 7.48 -11.86 19.74
N GLY A 41 6.40 -11.21 20.16
CA GLY A 41 5.91 -11.24 21.55
C GLY A 41 6.60 -10.24 22.49
N GLU A 42 7.54 -9.45 22.00
CA GLU A 42 8.13 -8.32 22.73
C GLU A 42 7.13 -7.15 22.84
N ASP A 43 7.50 -6.13 23.61
CA ASP A 43 6.68 -4.93 23.78
C ASP A 43 6.63 -4.04 22.52
N PHE A 44 5.64 -3.13 22.50
CA PHE A 44 5.45 -2.21 21.37
C PHE A 44 6.65 -1.26 21.17
N GLU A 45 7.41 -0.96 22.21
CA GLU A 45 8.62 -0.12 22.09
C GLU A 45 9.67 -0.83 21.24
N THR A 46 9.98 -2.08 21.58
CA THR A 46 10.94 -2.93 20.85
C THR A 46 10.48 -3.17 19.41
N LEU A 47 9.19 -3.42 19.20
CA LEU A 47 8.58 -3.59 17.89
C LEU A 47 8.73 -2.31 17.04
N CYS A 48 8.38 -1.15 17.59
CA CYS A 48 8.49 0.14 16.90
C CYS A 48 9.93 0.47 16.51
N GLU A 49 10.87 0.31 17.45
CA GLU A 49 12.29 0.54 17.20
C GLU A 49 12.85 -0.39 16.12
N THR A 50 12.39 -1.64 16.09
CA THR A 50 12.81 -2.63 15.09
C THR A 50 12.34 -2.23 13.69
N ILE A 51 11.07 -1.83 13.53
CA ILE A 51 10.53 -1.34 12.25
C ILE A 51 11.29 -0.09 11.81
N LYS A 52 11.44 0.89 12.71
CA LYS A 52 12.10 2.17 12.42
C LYS A 52 13.55 1.98 11.96
N LYS A 53 14.34 1.17 12.68
CA LYS A 53 15.75 0.86 12.31
C LYS A 53 15.84 0.11 10.99
N THR A 54 14.87 -0.76 10.71
CA THR A 54 14.83 -1.52 9.46
C THR A 54 14.50 -0.60 8.28
N ALA A 55 13.46 0.23 8.41
CA ALA A 55 13.10 1.25 7.42
C ALA A 55 14.28 2.21 7.13
N PHE A 56 15.02 2.63 8.16
CA PHE A 56 16.23 3.44 7.97
C PHE A 56 17.24 2.75 7.03
N LYS A 57 17.55 1.47 7.27
CA LYS A 57 18.52 0.71 6.47
C LYS A 57 18.05 0.55 5.02
N ILE A 58 16.78 0.19 4.82
CA ILE A 58 16.16 0.05 3.49
C ILE A 58 16.29 1.36 2.71
N THR A 59 15.97 2.49 3.37
CA THR A 59 16.07 3.83 2.76
C THR A 59 17.49 4.17 2.32
N ARG A 60 18.51 3.88 3.15
CA ARG A 60 19.92 4.17 2.82
C ARG A 60 20.38 3.36 1.60
N VAL A 61 19.96 2.10 1.50
CA VAL A 61 20.28 1.27 0.33
C VAL A 61 19.57 1.80 -0.91
N GLY A 62 18.29 2.16 -0.81
CA GLY A 62 17.54 2.78 -1.91
C GLY A 62 18.19 4.05 -2.43
N GLN A 63 18.59 4.95 -1.52
CA GLN A 63 19.29 6.18 -1.89
C GLN A 63 20.63 5.90 -2.59
N LEU A 64 21.41 4.92 -2.12
CA LEU A 64 22.67 4.55 -2.74
C LEU A 64 22.47 4.09 -4.19
N VAL A 65 21.48 3.21 -4.42
CA VAL A 65 21.15 2.73 -5.77
C VAL A 65 20.67 3.87 -6.65
N ALA A 66 19.81 4.74 -6.13
CA ALA A 66 19.28 5.88 -6.86
C ALA A 66 20.38 6.88 -7.29
N GLN A 67 21.37 7.11 -6.41
CA GLN A 67 22.51 7.97 -6.72
C GLN A 67 23.38 7.38 -7.84
N GLU A 68 23.63 6.08 -7.83
CA GLU A 68 24.39 5.43 -8.91
C GLU A 68 23.63 5.45 -10.24
N ALA A 69 22.33 5.14 -10.23
CA ALA A 69 21.48 5.23 -11.42
C ALA A 69 21.48 6.66 -12.02
N SER A 70 21.35 7.67 -11.16
CA SER A 70 21.38 9.09 -11.54
C SER A 70 22.73 9.51 -12.15
N LYS A 71 23.85 9.06 -11.58
CA LYS A 71 25.20 9.30 -12.14
C LYS A 71 25.37 8.64 -13.52
N MET A 72 24.93 7.40 -13.66
CA MET A 72 25.04 6.65 -14.92
C MET A 72 24.22 7.29 -16.04
N MET A 73 23.00 7.72 -15.71
CA MET A 73 22.07 8.33 -16.68
C MET A 73 22.31 9.82 -16.91
N LYS A 74 23.12 10.47 -16.06
CA LYS A 74 23.32 11.93 -16.04
C LYS A 74 22.01 12.72 -15.90
N VAL A 75 21.07 12.16 -15.13
CA VAL A 75 19.78 12.78 -14.81
C VAL A 75 19.76 13.07 -13.31
N PRO A 76 19.23 14.22 -12.86
CA PRO A 76 19.11 14.53 -11.43
C PRO A 76 18.33 13.45 -10.66
N PHE A 77 18.83 13.15 -9.47
CA PHE A 77 18.13 12.31 -8.51
C PHE A 77 16.99 13.12 -7.85
N GLY A 78 15.79 12.56 -7.85
CA GLY A 78 14.62 13.11 -7.17
C GLY A 78 14.47 12.50 -5.77
N ILE A 79 13.40 11.73 -5.57
CA ILE A 79 13.04 11.18 -4.27
C ILE A 79 13.31 9.67 -4.13
N VAL A 80 13.41 9.22 -2.88
CA VAL A 80 13.20 7.82 -2.49
C VAL A 80 11.79 7.67 -1.92
N ASP A 81 10.98 6.82 -2.52
CA ASP A 81 9.69 6.40 -1.95
C ASP A 81 9.91 5.19 -1.03
N LEU A 82 9.53 5.37 0.23
CA LEU A 82 9.71 4.41 1.35
C LEU A 82 8.62 3.35 1.43
N SER A 83 7.70 3.43 0.50
CA SER A 83 6.48 2.69 0.50
C SER A 83 6.73 1.18 0.52
N LEU A 84 6.19 0.50 1.54
CA LEU A 84 6.28 -0.96 1.65
C LEU A 84 5.34 -1.58 0.61
N ALA A 85 5.83 -1.77 -0.61
CA ALA A 85 5.10 -2.38 -1.71
C ALA A 85 5.27 -3.91 -1.69
N PRO A 86 4.20 -4.68 -1.47
CA PRO A 86 4.24 -6.13 -1.54
C PRO A 86 4.38 -6.60 -2.99
N THR A 87 4.73 -7.87 -3.13
CA THR A 87 4.72 -8.54 -4.44
C THR A 87 4.01 -9.89 -4.31
N PRO A 88 3.59 -10.51 -5.43
CA PRO A 88 3.01 -11.85 -5.39
C PRO A 88 3.97 -12.94 -4.88
N ALA A 89 5.22 -12.60 -4.55
CA ALA A 89 6.20 -13.52 -4.02
C ALA A 89 5.91 -13.87 -2.55
N ILE A 90 6.07 -15.14 -2.20
CA ILE A 90 5.89 -15.64 -0.83
C ILE A 90 6.90 -14.95 0.09
N GLY A 91 6.41 -14.42 1.21
CA GLY A 91 7.23 -13.73 2.21
C GLY A 91 7.42 -12.24 1.97
N ASP A 92 6.83 -11.66 0.93
CA ASP A 92 6.87 -10.22 0.64
C ASP A 92 5.47 -9.59 0.73
N SER A 93 4.90 -9.64 1.93
CA SER A 93 3.51 -9.26 2.22
C SER A 93 3.42 -8.25 3.37
N VAL A 94 2.57 -7.25 3.21
CA VAL A 94 2.20 -6.31 4.29
C VAL A 94 1.22 -6.99 5.24
N ALA A 95 0.32 -7.83 4.76
CA ALA A 95 -0.58 -8.61 5.62
C ALA A 95 0.20 -9.49 6.60
N GLU A 96 1.24 -10.19 6.14
CA GLU A 96 2.09 -11.01 7.01
C GLU A 96 2.83 -10.16 8.06
N ILE A 97 3.22 -8.91 7.75
CA ILE A 97 3.77 -8.00 8.77
C ILE A 97 2.74 -7.70 9.85
N LEU A 98 1.50 -7.44 9.46
CA LEU A 98 0.41 -7.15 10.40
C LEU A 98 0.11 -8.37 11.28
N GLU A 99 0.26 -9.57 10.74
CA GLU A 99 0.18 -10.83 11.49
C GLU A 99 1.36 -11.00 12.46
N GLU A 100 2.59 -10.68 12.04
CA GLU A 100 3.76 -10.67 12.93
C GLU A 100 3.65 -9.65 14.08
N ILE A 101 2.91 -8.55 13.87
CA ILE A 101 2.58 -7.59 14.94
C ILE A 101 1.64 -8.20 16.00
N GLY A 102 0.92 -9.28 15.65
CA GLY A 102 0.09 -10.05 16.58
C GLY A 102 -1.36 -10.24 16.14
N LEU A 103 -1.69 -9.98 14.88
CA LEU A 103 -3.03 -10.26 14.33
C LEU A 103 -3.10 -11.69 13.79
N GLU A 104 -4.30 -12.28 13.81
CA GLU A 104 -4.51 -13.59 13.19
C GLU A 104 -4.62 -13.49 11.66
N TYR A 105 -5.31 -12.44 11.18
CA TYR A 105 -5.43 -12.09 9.76
C TYR A 105 -5.45 -10.57 9.61
N ALA A 106 -4.93 -10.08 8.49
CA ALA A 106 -5.21 -8.72 8.05
C ALA A 106 -6.74 -8.52 7.91
N GLY A 107 -7.29 -7.49 8.56
CA GLY A 107 -8.72 -7.21 8.60
C GLY A 107 -9.37 -7.48 9.97
N ALA A 108 -8.72 -8.27 10.85
CA ALA A 108 -9.15 -8.45 12.23
C ALA A 108 -9.22 -7.13 13.03
N PRO A 109 -9.99 -7.08 14.13
CA PRO A 109 -9.94 -5.93 15.05
C PRO A 109 -8.51 -5.62 15.48
N GLY A 110 -8.09 -4.35 15.36
CA GLY A 110 -6.70 -3.92 15.58
C GLY A 110 -5.88 -3.71 14.30
N THR A 111 -6.30 -4.25 13.14
CA THR A 111 -5.59 -4.08 11.85
C THR A 111 -5.28 -2.63 11.51
N THR A 112 -6.26 -1.73 11.65
CA THR A 112 -6.07 -0.31 11.36
C THR A 112 -5.04 0.33 12.30
N ALA A 113 -5.00 -0.07 13.58
CA ALA A 113 -4.01 0.44 14.53
C ALA A 113 -2.60 -0.11 14.24
N ALA A 114 -2.48 -1.40 13.95
CA ALA A 114 -1.22 -2.02 13.55
C ALA A 114 -0.65 -1.40 12.27
N LEU A 115 -1.51 -1.14 11.27
CA LEU A 115 -1.12 -0.47 10.03
C LEU A 115 -0.68 0.98 10.28
N ALA A 116 -1.40 1.71 11.14
CA ALA A 116 -1.02 3.07 11.52
C ALA A 116 0.36 3.11 12.19
N LEU A 117 0.62 2.17 13.11
CA LEU A 117 1.90 2.01 13.77
C LEU A 117 3.01 1.70 12.75
N LEU A 118 2.79 0.72 11.87
CA LEU A 118 3.73 0.37 10.82
C LEU A 118 4.10 1.59 9.95
N ASN A 119 3.09 2.31 9.47
CA ASN A 119 3.28 3.49 8.63
C ASN A 119 4.04 4.60 9.34
N ASP A 120 3.70 4.89 10.60
CA ASP A 120 4.37 5.90 11.40
C ASP A 120 5.86 5.56 11.61
N GLN A 121 6.18 4.30 11.93
CA GLN A 121 7.57 3.88 12.14
C GLN A 121 8.38 3.83 10.85
N VAL A 122 7.78 3.42 9.72
CA VAL A 122 8.43 3.45 8.41
C VAL A 122 8.74 4.89 8.01
N LYS A 123 7.78 5.81 8.14
CA LYS A 123 7.98 7.24 7.86
C LYS A 123 9.10 7.83 8.73
N LYS A 124 9.07 7.59 10.04
CA LYS A 124 10.11 8.06 10.97
C LYS A 124 11.49 7.50 10.62
N GLY A 125 11.57 6.22 10.28
CA GLY A 125 12.82 5.56 9.92
C GLY A 125 13.44 6.13 8.64
N GLY A 126 12.63 6.36 7.61
CA GLY A 126 13.15 6.89 6.35
C GLY A 126 13.45 8.38 6.40
N VAL A 127 12.64 9.22 7.05
CA VAL A 127 12.95 10.66 7.24
C VAL A 127 14.28 10.85 8.01
N MET A 128 14.60 9.93 8.92
CA MET A 128 15.90 9.91 9.59
C MET A 128 17.06 9.52 8.65
N ALA A 129 16.79 8.75 7.61
CA ALA A 129 17.82 8.18 6.72
C ALA A 129 18.21 9.09 5.55
N SER A 130 17.29 9.90 5.04
CA SER A 130 17.52 10.72 3.85
C SER A 130 16.73 12.03 3.86
N SER A 131 17.36 13.08 3.34
CA SER A 131 16.70 14.35 3.01
C SER A 131 15.89 14.29 1.71
N TYR A 132 15.99 13.20 0.95
CA TYR A 132 15.31 12.98 -0.34
C TYR A 132 14.09 12.07 -0.19
N VAL A 133 13.58 11.86 1.03
CA VAL A 133 12.35 11.11 1.23
C VAL A 133 11.16 11.93 0.73
N GLY A 134 10.34 11.34 -0.12
CA GLY A 134 9.12 11.95 -0.65
C GLY A 134 8.10 10.90 -1.08
N GLY A 135 6.99 11.34 -1.68
CA GLY A 135 5.91 10.46 -2.12
C GLY A 135 4.94 10.07 -0.99
N LEU A 136 4.07 9.09 -1.28
CA LEU A 136 3.01 8.66 -0.35
C LEU A 136 3.59 8.05 0.95
N SER A 137 4.80 7.48 0.88
CA SER A 137 5.61 7.01 2.02
C SER A 137 4.79 6.20 3.04
N GLY A 138 4.11 5.14 2.60
CA GLY A 138 3.26 4.30 3.46
C GLY A 138 3.23 2.83 3.02
N ALA A 139 2.67 1.95 3.83
CA ALA A 139 2.49 0.55 3.45
C ALA A 139 1.39 0.41 2.42
N PHE A 140 1.59 -0.48 1.45
CA PHE A 140 0.68 -0.72 0.35
C PHE A 140 -0.26 -1.85 0.72
N ILE A 141 -1.54 -1.70 0.35
CA ILE A 141 -2.56 -2.72 0.59
C ILE A 141 -3.26 -3.19 -0.71
N PRO A 142 -2.53 -3.43 -1.83
CA PRO A 142 -3.11 -3.93 -3.07
C PRO A 142 -3.57 -5.37 -2.88
N VAL A 143 -4.88 -5.60 -2.96
CA VAL A 143 -5.45 -6.93 -2.68
C VAL A 143 -4.91 -7.98 -3.65
N SER A 144 -4.72 -7.65 -4.93
CA SER A 144 -4.28 -8.65 -5.92
C SER A 144 -2.79 -8.98 -5.90
N GLU A 145 -1.98 -8.13 -5.28
CA GLU A 145 -0.51 -8.22 -5.31
C GLU A 145 0.06 -8.75 -3.99
N ASP A 146 -0.70 -8.64 -2.90
CA ASP A 146 -0.32 -9.16 -1.58
C ASP A 146 -1.01 -10.49 -1.27
N GLN A 147 -0.22 -11.57 -1.25
CA GLN A 147 -0.73 -12.92 -1.00
C GLN A 147 -1.43 -13.08 0.35
N GLY A 148 -1.00 -12.37 1.40
CA GLY A 148 -1.66 -12.41 2.70
C GLY A 148 -2.98 -11.64 2.69
N MET A 149 -3.08 -10.54 1.92
CA MET A 149 -4.35 -9.84 1.71
C MET A 149 -5.35 -10.72 0.96
N ILE A 150 -4.91 -11.44 -0.08
CA ILE A 150 -5.75 -12.42 -0.80
C ILE A 150 -6.33 -13.45 0.16
N GLN A 151 -5.47 -14.06 0.99
CA GLN A 151 -5.88 -15.07 1.97
C GLN A 151 -6.86 -14.49 3.00
N ALA A 152 -6.63 -13.25 3.45
CA ALA A 152 -7.53 -12.58 4.37
C ALA A 152 -8.92 -12.29 3.76
N VAL A 153 -8.98 -11.97 2.47
CA VAL A 153 -10.26 -11.83 1.74
C VAL A 153 -10.95 -13.18 1.59
N GLU A 154 -10.23 -14.23 1.20
CA GLU A 154 -10.77 -15.59 1.04
C GLU A 154 -11.27 -16.18 2.37
N ALA A 155 -10.59 -15.87 3.47
CA ALA A 155 -11.00 -16.22 4.82
C ALA A 155 -12.21 -15.39 5.32
N GLY A 156 -12.60 -14.32 4.61
CA GLY A 156 -13.66 -13.41 5.01
C GLY A 156 -13.28 -12.44 6.12
N ALA A 157 -11.99 -12.33 6.46
CA ALA A 157 -11.47 -11.41 7.47
C ALA A 157 -11.33 -9.97 6.94
N LEU A 158 -11.08 -9.82 5.63
CA LEU A 158 -10.85 -8.53 4.99
C LEU A 158 -12.01 -8.16 4.06
N THR A 159 -12.80 -7.15 4.45
CA THR A 159 -13.89 -6.59 3.63
C THR A 159 -13.48 -5.27 3.00
N ILE A 160 -14.26 -4.80 2.02
CA ILE A 160 -13.97 -3.52 1.35
C ILE A 160 -14.09 -2.33 2.32
N GLU A 161 -15.05 -2.35 3.24
CA GLU A 161 -15.21 -1.32 4.28
C GLU A 161 -14.05 -1.36 5.28
N LYS A 162 -13.46 -2.54 5.49
CA LYS A 162 -12.26 -2.65 6.31
C LYS A 162 -11.03 -2.09 5.60
N LEU A 163 -10.90 -2.32 4.29
CA LEU A 163 -9.88 -1.69 3.46
C LEU A 163 -10.05 -0.16 3.45
N GLU A 164 -11.26 0.35 3.28
CA GLU A 164 -11.62 1.77 3.41
C GLU A 164 -11.22 2.32 4.79
N ALA A 165 -11.53 1.60 5.88
CA ALA A 165 -11.08 1.99 7.20
C ALA A 165 -9.54 1.93 7.35
N MET A 166 -8.84 1.08 6.60
CA MET A 166 -7.37 1.06 6.57
C MET A 166 -6.81 2.24 5.76
N THR A 167 -7.52 2.70 4.72
CA THR A 167 -7.11 3.86 3.93
C THR A 167 -7.06 5.13 4.76
N CYS A 168 -7.80 5.27 5.87
CA CYS A 168 -7.68 6.47 6.70
C CYS A 168 -6.27 6.68 7.29
N VAL A 169 -5.53 5.59 7.55
CA VAL A 169 -4.16 5.61 8.10
C VAL A 169 -3.07 5.21 7.09
N CYS A 170 -3.47 4.82 5.87
CA CYS A 170 -2.59 4.38 4.78
C CYS A 170 -2.60 5.36 3.61
N SER A 171 -1.46 5.62 2.98
CA SER A 171 -1.35 6.72 2.01
C SER A 171 -1.85 6.39 0.59
N VAL A 172 -2.10 5.12 0.24
CA VAL A 172 -2.39 4.73 -1.16
C VAL A 172 -3.87 4.82 -1.50
N GLY A 173 -4.75 4.46 -0.57
CA GLY A 173 -6.17 4.30 -0.82
C GLY A 173 -6.55 2.86 -1.17
N LEU A 174 -7.68 2.69 -1.86
CA LEU A 174 -8.17 1.39 -2.33
C LEU A 174 -7.48 1.00 -3.62
N ASP A 175 -6.62 -0.02 -3.60
CA ASP A 175 -5.84 -0.44 -4.77
C ASP A 175 -6.03 -1.92 -5.12
N MET A 176 -6.02 -2.19 -6.43
CA MET A 176 -6.14 -3.52 -7.03
C MET A 176 -7.25 -4.40 -6.43
N ILE A 177 -8.44 -3.83 -6.27
CA ILE A 177 -9.61 -4.53 -5.72
C ILE A 177 -10.50 -5.04 -6.86
N ALA A 178 -10.72 -6.36 -6.93
CA ALA A 178 -11.64 -6.95 -7.89
C ALA A 178 -13.07 -7.03 -7.32
N ILE A 179 -14.06 -6.53 -8.06
CA ILE A 179 -15.47 -6.52 -7.66
C ILE A 179 -16.35 -7.17 -8.74
N PRO A 180 -17.61 -7.54 -8.43
CA PRO A 180 -18.50 -8.18 -9.40
C PRO A 180 -18.71 -7.31 -10.64
N GLY A 181 -18.69 -7.94 -11.81
CA GLY A 181 -18.80 -7.22 -13.09
C GLY A 181 -20.12 -6.51 -13.33
N ASP A 182 -21.16 -6.89 -12.58
CA ASP A 182 -22.49 -6.28 -12.58
C ASP A 182 -22.66 -5.15 -11.55
N THR A 183 -21.58 -4.76 -10.86
CA THR A 183 -21.63 -3.63 -9.91
C THR A 183 -22.00 -2.35 -10.64
N LYS A 184 -23.03 -1.65 -10.12
CA LYS A 184 -23.53 -0.41 -10.71
C LYS A 184 -22.46 0.69 -10.68
N ALA A 185 -22.49 1.55 -11.70
CA ALA A 185 -21.66 2.74 -11.76
C ALA A 185 -21.90 3.69 -10.57
N THR A 186 -23.14 3.76 -10.05
CA THR A 186 -23.50 4.53 -8.85
C THR A 186 -22.78 4.02 -7.60
N THR A 187 -22.76 2.69 -7.39
CA THR A 187 -22.00 2.06 -6.30
C THR A 187 -20.51 2.36 -6.40
N ILE A 188 -19.91 2.22 -7.59
CA ILE A 188 -18.49 2.55 -7.81
C ILE A 188 -18.23 4.04 -7.51
N SER A 189 -19.14 4.93 -7.93
CA SER A 189 -19.05 6.36 -7.67
C SER A 189 -19.14 6.68 -6.17
N GLY A 190 -20.00 5.97 -5.43
CA GLY A 190 -20.10 6.07 -3.98
C GLY A 190 -18.78 5.74 -3.28
N ILE A 191 -18.16 4.60 -3.63
CA ILE A 191 -16.86 4.21 -3.07
C ILE A 191 -15.78 5.25 -3.36
N ILE A 192 -15.75 5.79 -4.59
CA ILE A 192 -14.82 6.85 -4.95
C ILE A 192 -15.09 8.11 -4.11
N ALA A 193 -16.36 8.47 -3.90
CA ALA A 193 -16.74 9.62 -3.09
C ALA A 193 -16.32 9.46 -1.61
N ASP A 194 -16.46 8.26 -1.05
CA ASP A 194 -16.04 7.94 0.32
C ASP A 194 -14.51 8.07 0.48
N GLU A 195 -13.74 7.49 -0.44
CA GLU A 195 -12.27 7.62 -0.45
C GLU A 195 -11.80 9.05 -0.70
N MET A 196 -12.52 9.81 -1.52
CA MET A 196 -12.29 11.24 -1.70
C MET A 196 -12.56 12.01 -0.40
N ALA A 197 -13.62 11.68 0.35
CA ALA A 197 -13.94 12.31 1.61
C ALA A 197 -12.87 12.01 2.67
N ILE A 198 -12.40 10.76 2.77
CA ILE A 198 -11.28 10.36 3.63
C ILE A 198 -10.02 11.16 3.27
N GLY A 199 -9.70 11.27 1.98
CA GLY A 199 -8.56 12.05 1.48
C GLY A 199 -8.66 13.52 1.85
N MET A 200 -9.78 14.15 1.51
CA MET A 200 -10.07 15.56 1.72
C MET A 200 -10.02 15.94 3.20
N VAL A 201 -10.70 15.20 4.07
CA VAL A 201 -10.81 15.52 5.50
C VAL A 201 -9.47 15.34 6.21
N ASN A 202 -8.69 14.33 5.83
CA ASN A 202 -7.40 14.04 6.46
C ASN A 202 -6.21 14.75 5.79
N GLN A 203 -6.46 15.66 4.82
CA GLN A 203 -5.42 16.36 4.05
C GLN A 203 -4.37 15.40 3.47
N LYS A 204 -4.84 14.29 2.92
CA LYS A 204 -3.99 13.24 2.37
C LYS A 204 -4.40 12.93 0.94
N THR A 205 -3.43 12.39 0.21
CA THR A 205 -3.72 11.81 -1.11
C THR A 205 -4.31 10.42 -0.91
N THR A 206 -5.35 10.12 -1.67
CA THR A 206 -5.97 8.79 -1.79
C THR A 206 -6.12 8.47 -3.28
N ALA A 207 -6.11 7.18 -3.61
CA ALA A 207 -6.39 6.68 -4.94
C ALA A 207 -7.41 5.54 -4.86
N VAL A 208 -8.15 5.34 -5.95
CA VAL A 208 -9.10 4.24 -6.07
C VAL A 208 -8.84 3.50 -7.37
N ARG A 209 -8.47 2.23 -7.24
CA ARG A 209 -8.32 1.28 -8.34
C ARG A 209 -9.16 0.05 -8.07
N ILE A 210 -10.40 0.13 -8.51
CA ILE A 210 -11.39 -0.93 -8.41
C ILE A 210 -11.66 -1.48 -9.80
N ILE A 211 -11.75 -2.80 -9.91
CA ILE A 211 -11.79 -3.54 -11.17
C ILE A 211 -13.09 -4.36 -11.21
N PRO A 212 -14.15 -3.87 -11.86
CA PRO A 212 -15.34 -4.66 -12.15
C PRO A 212 -15.00 -5.76 -13.16
N VAL A 213 -15.05 -7.03 -12.73
CA VAL A 213 -14.67 -8.15 -13.58
C VAL A 213 -15.89 -8.68 -14.33
N ILE A 214 -16.06 -8.21 -15.56
CA ILE A 214 -17.21 -8.56 -16.40
C ILE A 214 -17.37 -10.07 -16.54
N GLY A 215 -18.58 -10.56 -16.28
CA GLY A 215 -18.91 -11.98 -16.36
C GLY A 215 -18.48 -12.81 -15.15
N LYS A 216 -17.95 -12.19 -14.08
CA LYS A 216 -17.61 -12.86 -12.83
C LYS A 216 -18.38 -12.29 -11.64
N SER A 217 -18.61 -13.15 -10.65
CA SER A 217 -19.34 -12.88 -9.42
C SER A 217 -18.53 -13.29 -8.18
N VAL A 218 -19.05 -12.96 -7.00
CA VAL A 218 -18.44 -13.27 -5.70
C VAL A 218 -18.16 -14.77 -5.58
N GLY A 219 -16.97 -15.12 -5.10
CA GLY A 219 -16.49 -16.50 -4.99
C GLY A 219 -15.66 -16.98 -6.19
N GLU A 220 -15.64 -16.21 -7.27
CA GLU A 220 -14.68 -16.40 -8.37
C GLU A 220 -13.41 -15.59 -8.14
N ARG A 221 -12.43 -15.76 -9.02
CA ARG A 221 -11.16 -15.01 -9.01
C ARG A 221 -10.78 -14.52 -10.41
N VAL A 222 -10.02 -13.45 -10.48
CA VAL A 222 -9.41 -12.92 -11.71
C VAL A 222 -7.90 -13.08 -11.67
N GLU A 223 -7.31 -13.46 -12.80
CA GLU A 223 -5.86 -13.59 -12.97
C GLU A 223 -5.38 -12.40 -13.81
N PHE A 224 -4.52 -11.55 -13.24
CA PHE A 224 -3.89 -10.45 -13.98
C PHE A 224 -2.50 -10.86 -14.50
N GLY A 225 -1.84 -11.79 -13.80
CA GLY A 225 -0.52 -12.30 -14.15
C GLY A 225 0.61 -11.32 -13.87
N GLY A 226 1.85 -11.83 -13.95
CA GLY A 226 3.05 -11.03 -13.71
C GLY A 226 3.07 -10.41 -12.31
N LEU A 227 3.34 -9.10 -12.24
CA LEU A 227 3.41 -8.35 -10.99
C LEU A 227 2.04 -8.07 -10.37
N LEU A 228 0.97 -8.07 -11.16
CA LEU A 228 -0.38 -7.73 -10.71
C LEU A 228 -1.11 -8.90 -10.03
N GLY A 229 -0.51 -10.10 -10.05
CA GLY A 229 -1.01 -11.28 -9.35
C GLY A 229 -2.42 -11.70 -9.76
N HIS A 230 -3.24 -12.04 -8.77
CA HIS A 230 -4.62 -12.49 -8.93
C HIS A 230 -5.47 -11.94 -7.79
N ALA A 231 -6.77 -11.76 -8.00
CA ALA A 231 -7.67 -11.25 -6.97
C ALA A 231 -8.96 -12.07 -6.85
N PRO A 232 -9.41 -12.40 -5.64
CA PRO A 232 -10.76 -12.88 -5.40
C PRO A 232 -11.77 -11.76 -5.67
N ILE A 233 -12.95 -12.10 -6.21
CA ILE A 233 -14.04 -11.14 -6.41
C ILE A 233 -14.68 -10.83 -5.05
N MET A 234 -14.45 -9.61 -4.54
CA MET A 234 -14.93 -9.18 -3.23
C MET A 234 -16.43 -8.87 -3.25
N PRO A 235 -17.18 -9.22 -2.18
CA PRO A 235 -18.58 -8.83 -2.07
C PRO A 235 -18.72 -7.31 -1.89
N MET A 236 -19.79 -6.76 -2.46
CA MET A 236 -20.18 -5.36 -2.32
C MET A 236 -21.41 -5.21 -1.42
N ASN A 237 -21.50 -4.08 -0.72
CA ASN A 237 -22.71 -3.69 -0.02
C ASN A 237 -23.89 -3.57 -1.01
N ARG A 238 -25.03 -4.19 -0.68
CA ARG A 238 -26.20 -4.31 -1.56
C ARG A 238 -27.18 -3.15 -1.45
N PHE A 239 -27.00 -2.28 -0.46
CA PHE A 239 -27.84 -1.10 -0.29
C PHE A 239 -27.47 -0.01 -1.31
N SER A 240 -28.47 0.71 -1.79
CA SER A 240 -28.33 1.64 -2.92
C SER A 240 -27.77 3.01 -2.47
N CYS A 241 -26.95 3.60 -3.33
CA CYS A 241 -26.53 4.99 -3.33
C CYS A 241 -26.85 5.67 -4.68
N ASP A 242 -27.97 5.31 -5.32
CA ASP A 242 -28.35 5.79 -6.66
C ASP A 242 -28.81 7.27 -6.71
N ALA A 243 -28.83 7.97 -5.57
CA ALA A 243 -29.37 9.32 -5.41
C ALA A 243 -28.40 10.44 -5.83
#